data_AF-A0A381TPK6-F1
#
_entry.id   AF-A0A381TPK6-F1
#
_cell.length_a   1.000
_cell.length_b   1.000
_cell.length_c   1.000
_cell.angle_alpha   90.00
_cell.angle_beta   90.00
_cell.angle_gamma   90.00
#
_symmetry.space_group_name_H-M   'P 1'
#
loop_
_entity.id
_entity.type
_entity.pdbx_description
1 polymer ?
#
loop_
_entity_poly.entity_id
_entity_poly.type
_entity_poly.pdbx_seq_one_letter_code
_entity_poly.pdbx_strand_id
1 'polypeptide(L)'
;MSRCDIQPRLFANALWCVVLVLGCNNPVSIDESKNASHPATTNTRPNILLLVADDMGYTDLGSFGSEIPTPNLDAIAFDGVRFVNFHAAPSCAPT
;
A
#
# COMPACT_ATOMS: atom_id res chain seq x y z
N MET A 1 55.23 -5.87 -34.32
CA MET A 1 54.67 -4.96 -33.30
C MET A 1 53.19 -5.24 -33.23
N SER A 2 52.81 -6.36 -32.61
CA SER A 2 52.60 -6.53 -31.16
C SER A 2 51.31 -5.84 -30.71
N ARG A 3 50.33 -6.72 -30.49
CA ARG A 3 48.96 -6.50 -30.04
C ARG A 3 48.86 -5.55 -28.85
N CYS A 4 47.78 -4.76 -28.80
CA CYS A 4 47.14 -4.43 -27.54
C CYS A 4 45.66 -4.03 -27.78
N ASP A 5 44.83 -5.01 -28.12
CA ASP A 5 43.39 -4.94 -27.83
C ASP A 5 43.22 -5.31 -26.35
N ILE A 6 43.11 -4.30 -25.49
CA ILE A 6 42.81 -4.48 -24.06
C ILE A 6 41.39 -3.96 -23.79
N GLN A 7 40.54 -4.91 -23.45
CA GLN A 7 39.09 -4.79 -23.30
C GLN A 7 38.69 -3.87 -22.13
N PRO A 8 37.66 -3.00 -22.27
CA PRO A 8 37.18 -2.11 -21.21
C PRO A 8 36.21 -2.78 -20.20
N ARG A 9 36.20 -4.12 -20.11
CA ARG A 9 35.26 -4.86 -19.24
C ARG A 9 35.76 -5.13 -17.82
N LEU A 10 37.02 -4.78 -17.51
CA LEU A 10 37.59 -5.03 -16.17
C LEU A 10 37.24 -3.95 -15.13
N PHE A 11 36.94 -2.72 -15.55
CA PHE A 11 36.66 -1.62 -14.62
C PHE A 11 35.20 -1.59 -14.11
N ALA A 12 34.25 -2.12 -14.89
CA ALA A 12 32.84 -2.12 -14.50
C ALA A 12 32.54 -3.08 -13.33
N ASN A 13 33.21 -4.24 -13.27
CA ASN A 13 32.98 -5.23 -12.22
C ASN A 13 33.68 -4.87 -10.89
N ALA A 14 34.83 -4.18 -10.94
CA ALA A 14 35.51 -3.71 -9.74
C ALA A 14 34.70 -2.63 -9.00
N LEU A 15 34.03 -1.74 -9.75
CA LEU A 15 33.17 -0.71 -9.18
C LEU A 15 31.89 -1.29 -8.55
N TRP A 16 31.31 -2.33 -9.14
CA TRP A 16 30.13 -3.02 -8.58
C TRP A 16 30.46 -3.77 -7.29
N CYS A 17 31.65 -4.40 -7.19
CA CYS A 17 32.09 -5.07 -5.96
C CYS A 17 32.34 -4.11 -4.79
N VAL A 18 32.88 -2.91 -5.05
CA VAL A 18 33.11 -1.91 -3.99
C VAL A 18 31.81 -1.38 -3.40
N VAL A 19 30.76 -1.21 -4.22
CA VAL A 19 29.43 -0.79 -3.76
C VAL A 19 28.74 -1.88 -2.91
N LEU A 20 28.96 -3.17 -3.23
CA LEU A 20 28.41 -4.29 -2.45
C LEU A 20 29.13 -4.50 -1.10
N VAL A 21 30.44 -4.22 -1.03
CA VAL A 21 31.23 -4.43 0.21
C VAL A 21 31.07 -3.28 1.20
N LEU A 22 30.73 -2.06 0.75
CA LEU A 22 30.46 -0.91 1.64
C LEU A 22 29.03 -0.88 2.21
N GLY A 23 28.10 -1.69 1.71
CA GLY A 23 26.69 -1.67 2.11
C GLY A 23 26.32 -2.51 3.35
N CYS A 24 27.23 -3.33 3.88
CA CYS A 24 26.93 -4.26 4.97
C CYS A 24 27.79 -3.97 6.21
N ASN A 25 27.50 -2.88 6.92
CA ASN A 25 27.99 -2.64 8.28
C ASN A 25 26.83 -2.52 9.28
N ASN A 26 25.90 -3.47 9.24
CA ASN A 26 25.02 -3.70 10.39
C ASN A 26 25.63 -4.84 11.20
N PRO A 27 26.05 -4.63 12.46
CA PRO A 27 26.46 -5.73 13.30
C PRO A 27 25.28 -6.67 13.48
N VAL A 28 25.45 -7.93 13.08
CA VAL A 28 24.59 -9.04 13.47
C VAL A 28 24.66 -9.15 14.99
N SER A 29 23.63 -8.64 15.66
CA SER A 29 23.37 -8.90 17.07
C SER A 29 22.75 -10.29 17.18
N ILE A 30 23.57 -11.26 17.59
CA ILE A 30 23.12 -12.58 18.00
C ILE A 30 22.45 -12.38 19.35
N ASP A 31 21.12 -12.22 19.37
CA ASP A 31 20.38 -12.21 20.63
C ASP A 31 20.07 -13.66 21.04
N GLU A 32 20.47 -13.96 22.26
CA GLU A 32 20.46 -15.29 22.85
C GLU A 32 19.06 -15.60 23.40
N SER A 33 18.45 -16.65 22.85
CA SER A 33 17.36 -17.46 23.42
C SER A 33 16.39 -16.75 24.40
N LYS A 34 15.22 -16.33 23.89
CA LYS A 34 13.98 -16.33 24.69
C LYS A 34 12.87 -17.05 23.94
N ASN A 35 12.63 -18.28 24.40
CA ASN A 35 11.39 -19.04 24.45
C ASN A 35 10.46 -18.95 23.22
N ALA A 36 10.28 -20.08 22.55
CA ALA A 36 9.39 -20.27 21.41
C ALA A 36 7.94 -19.86 21.72
N SER A 37 7.61 -18.60 21.47
CA SER A 37 6.31 -18.27 20.93
C SER A 37 6.40 -18.51 19.42
N HIS A 38 5.54 -19.38 18.92
CA HIS A 38 5.32 -19.55 17.49
C HIS A 38 5.22 -18.15 16.86
N PRO A 39 6.03 -17.79 15.84
CA PRO A 39 5.77 -16.56 15.11
C PRO A 39 4.43 -16.81 14.43
N ALA A 40 3.36 -16.36 15.07
CA ALA A 40 2.10 -16.16 14.39
C ALA A 40 2.47 -15.20 13.27
N THR A 41 2.67 -15.73 12.07
CA THR A 41 2.53 -14.96 10.86
C THR A 41 1.17 -14.32 11.04
N THR A 42 1.15 -13.04 11.41
CA THR A 42 -0.08 -12.28 11.54
C THR A 42 -0.59 -12.20 10.12
N ASN A 43 -1.34 -13.22 9.73
CA ASN A 43 -2.23 -13.16 8.60
C ASN A 43 -3.26 -12.13 9.03
N THR A 44 -2.90 -10.86 8.82
CA THR A 44 -3.65 -9.71 9.29
C THR A 44 -4.92 -9.66 8.45
N ARG A 45 -5.91 -10.42 8.87
CA ARG A 45 -7.21 -10.43 8.22
C ARG A 45 -7.81 -9.03 8.37
N PRO A 46 -8.15 -8.34 7.26
CA PRO A 46 -8.78 -7.04 7.36
C PRO A 46 -10.15 -7.17 8.00
N ASN A 47 -10.52 -6.20 8.84
CA ASN A 47 -11.89 -6.04 9.31
C ASN A 47 -12.65 -5.22 8.27
N ILE A 48 -13.84 -5.68 7.88
CA ILE A 48 -14.68 -5.01 6.89
C ILE A 48 -15.89 -4.44 7.62
N LEU A 49 -16.06 -3.12 7.56
CA LEU A 49 -17.25 -2.42 8.02
C LEU A 49 -18.06 -1.97 6.80
N LEU A 50 -19.27 -2.51 6.65
CA LEU A 50 -20.21 -2.11 5.60
C LEU A 50 -21.26 -1.19 6.21
N LEU A 51 -21.29 0.06 5.75
CA LEU A 51 -22.31 1.04 6.09
C LEU A 51 -23.30 1.11 4.93
N VAL A 52 -24.58 0.92 5.22
CA VAL A 52 -25.67 1.04 4.24
C VAL A 52 -26.64 2.08 4.77
N ALA A 53 -26.91 3.10 3.95
CA ALA A 53 -27.94 4.09 4.21
C ALA A 53 -29.19 3.76 3.39
N ASP A 54 -30.35 3.87 4.00
CA ASP A 54 -31.65 3.72 3.34
C ASP A 54 -32.07 5.05 2.70
N ASP A 55 -32.70 4.99 1.53
CA ASP A 55 -33.22 6.14 0.78
C ASP A 55 -32.24 7.32 0.56
N MET A 56 -30.92 7.07 0.55
CA MET A 56 -29.91 8.09 0.29
C MET A 56 -29.76 8.36 -1.22
N GLY A 57 -30.01 9.60 -1.61
CA GLY A 57 -29.82 10.11 -2.96
C GLY A 57 -28.38 10.53 -3.25
N TYR A 58 -28.08 10.70 -4.55
CA TYR A 58 -26.75 11.10 -5.02
C TYR A 58 -26.29 12.45 -4.46
N THR A 59 -27.22 13.38 -4.24
CA THR A 59 -26.96 14.76 -3.80
C THR A 59 -27.04 14.95 -2.28
N ASP A 60 -27.13 13.87 -1.50
CA ASP A 60 -27.32 13.98 -0.04
C ASP A 60 -25.99 14.10 0.72
N LEU A 61 -24.86 13.83 0.07
CA LEU A 61 -23.52 13.98 0.66
C LEU A 61 -22.82 15.24 0.14
N GLY A 62 -22.14 15.96 1.03
CA GLY A 62 -21.34 17.14 0.69
C GLY A 62 -20.27 16.84 -0.37
N SER A 63 -19.66 15.66 -0.32
CA SER A 63 -18.70 15.17 -1.31
C SER A 63 -19.25 14.97 -2.74
N PHE A 64 -20.58 15.02 -2.92
CA PHE A 64 -21.28 15.04 -4.21
C PHE A 64 -22.02 16.36 -4.49
N GLY A 65 -21.82 17.38 -3.66
CA GLY A 65 -22.39 18.72 -3.86
C GLY A 65 -23.67 19.02 -3.07
N SER A 66 -23.95 18.28 -1.99
CA SER A 66 -25.05 18.60 -1.08
C SER A 66 -24.89 19.96 -0.41
N GLU A 67 -26.02 20.60 -0.07
CA GLU A 67 -26.08 21.79 0.78
C GLU A 67 -25.92 21.44 2.27
N ILE A 68 -26.16 20.19 2.66
CA ILE A 68 -26.05 19.73 4.04
C ILE A 68 -24.61 19.29 4.34
N PRO A 69 -23.95 19.85 5.36
CA PRO A 69 -22.58 19.46 5.70
C PRO A 69 -22.54 18.04 6.30
N THR A 70 -21.80 17.15 5.65
CA THR A 70 -21.60 15.75 6.08
C THR A 70 -20.12 15.45 6.39
N PRO A 71 -19.47 16.16 7.33
CA PRO A 71 -18.01 16.20 7.44
C PRO A 71 -17.35 14.83 7.68
N ASN A 72 -18.01 13.93 8.42
CA ASN A 72 -17.48 12.59 8.68
C ASN A 72 -17.53 11.69 7.44
N LEU A 73 -18.63 11.74 6.68
CA LEU A 73 -18.77 10.95 5.45
C LEU A 73 -17.89 11.52 4.35
N ASP A 74 -17.78 12.86 4.28
CA ASP A 74 -16.92 13.54 3.34
C ASP A 74 -15.45 13.21 3.58
N ALA A 75 -15.00 13.18 4.84
CA ALA A 75 -13.64 12.76 5.18
C ALA A 75 -13.32 11.35 4.68
N ILE A 76 -14.23 10.39 4.88
CA ILE A 76 -14.07 9.01 4.38
C ILE A 76 -14.05 8.99 2.85
N ALA A 77 -14.92 9.78 2.21
CA ALA A 77 -15.02 9.84 0.76
C ALA A 77 -13.78 10.49 0.11
N PHE A 78 -13.14 11.46 0.76
CA PHE A 78 -11.91 12.10 0.27
C PHE A 78 -10.63 11.31 0.59
N ASP A 79 -10.61 10.55 1.69
CA ASP A 79 -9.49 9.66 2.05
C ASP A 79 -9.52 8.32 1.28
N GLY A 80 -10.71 7.93 0.80
CA GLY A 80 -10.94 6.69 0.08
C GLY A 80 -11.18 6.82 -1.42
N VAL A 81 -11.86 5.82 -1.97
CA VAL A 81 -12.30 5.77 -3.38
C VAL A 81 -13.78 6.11 -3.45
N ARG A 82 -14.15 7.02 -4.35
CA ARG A 82 -15.54 7.41 -4.63
C ARG A 82 -15.99 6.88 -5.98
N PHE A 83 -17.16 6.26 -6.01
CA PHE A 83 -17.84 5.89 -7.25
C PHE A 83 -18.84 6.97 -7.62
N VAL A 84 -18.56 7.72 -8.70
CA VAL A 84 -19.41 8.83 -9.17
C VAL A 84 -20.54 8.39 -10.11
N ASN A 85 -20.54 7.11 -10.52
CA ASN A 85 -21.55 6.51 -11.39
C ASN A 85 -21.95 5.12 -10.91
N PHE A 86 -22.33 5.03 -9.63
CA PHE A 86 -22.89 3.82 -9.03
C PHE A 86 -24.40 3.78 -9.28
N HIS A 87 -24.94 2.61 -9.63
CA HIS A 87 -26.36 2.43 -9.90
C HIS A 87 -26.94 1.37 -8.95
N ALA A 88 -28.06 1.71 -8.32
CA ALA A 88 -28.89 0.78 -7.56
C ALA A 88 -30.25 0.65 -8.25
N ALA A 89 -30.89 -0.52 -8.13
CA ALA A 89 -32.29 -0.64 -8.54
C ALA A 89 -33.17 0.23 -7.62
N PRO A 90 -34.21 0.91 -8.14
CA PRO A 90 -35.10 1.75 -7.34
C PRO A 90 -36.12 0.88 -6.58
N SER A 91 -35.63 -0.05 -5.77
CA SER A 91 -36.43 -0.99 -4.98
C SER A 91 -35.72 -1.25 -3.67
N CYS A 92 -36.49 -1.30 -2.57
CA CYS A 92 -35.98 -1.65 -1.24
C CYS A 92 -35.73 -3.17 -1.07
N ALA A 93 -35.88 -3.96 -2.14
CA ALA A 93 -35.49 -5.37 -2.19
C ALA A 93 -34.00 -5.50 -2.57
N PRO A 94 -33.29 -6.52 -2.06
CA PRO A 94 -31.83 -6.57 -2.18
C PRO A 94 -31.36 -6.53 -3.64
N THR A 95 -30.44 -5.59 -3.90
CA THR A 95 -29.63 -5.46 -5.11
C THR A 95 -28.32 -6.22 -5.01
#